data_AF-A0A630HEU4-F1
#
_entry.id   AF-A0A630HEU4-F1
#
_cell.length_a   1.000
_cell.length_b   1.000
_cell.length_c   1.000
_cell.angle_alpha   90.00
_cell.angle_beta   90.00
_cell.angle_gamma   90.00
#
_symmetry.space_group_name_H-M   'P 1'
#
loop_
_entity.id
_entity.type
_entity.pdbx_description
1 polymer ?
#
loop_
_entity_poly.entity_id
_entity_poly.type
_entity_poly.pdbx_seq_one_letter_code
_entity_poly.pdbx_strand_id
1 'polypeptide(L)' 'MSVKDFTPTLEIKFHRRRWRIMVGRSSLASFRSEQDAIDALNKRRSFYEYWAGSAGVQAENTEPVIVHVTY' A
#
# COMPACT_ATOMS: atom_id res chain seq x y z
N MET A 1 5.53 12.25 20.59
CA MET A 1 4.55 12.00 19.52
C MET A 1 4.59 10.50 19.25
N SER A 2 3.49 9.78 19.50
CA SER A 2 3.42 8.36 19.11
C SER A 2 3.29 8.34 17.59
N VAL A 3 4.35 7.97 16.88
CA VAL A 3 4.27 7.68 15.45
C VAL A 3 3.34 6.48 15.36
N LYS A 4 2.18 6.62 14.72
CA LYS A 4 1.36 5.45 14.40
C LYS A 4 2.22 4.59 13.49
N ASP A 5 2.73 3.48 14.01
CA ASP A 5 3.53 2.55 13.23
C ASP A 5 2.65 2.01 12.10
N PHE A 6 2.93 2.45 10.88
CA PHE A 6 2.29 1.92 9.70
C PHE A 6 2.86 0.54 9.44
N THR A 7 2.07 -0.50 9.74
CA THR A 7 2.43 -1.87 9.39
C THR A 7 1.96 -2.16 7.96
N PRO A 8 2.88 -2.33 6.99
CA PRO A 8 2.51 -2.56 5.60
C PRO A 8 1.93 -3.96 5.43
N THR A 9 0.61 -4.03 5.26
CA THR A 9 -0.11 -5.28 4.96
C THR A 9 -0.50 -5.32 3.48
N LEU A 10 -0.16 -6.42 2.80
CA LEU A 10 -0.54 -6.66 1.42
C LEU A 10 -1.96 -7.23 1.35
N GLU A 11 -2.83 -6.59 0.59
CA GLU A 11 -4.21 -7.02 0.40
C GLU A 11 -4.58 -7.06 -1.08
N ILE A 12 -5.35 -8.06 -1.49
CA ILE A 12 -5.97 -8.08 -2.82
C ILE A 12 -7.35 -7.47 -2.70
N LYS A 13 -7.62 -6.41 -3.48
CA LYS A 13 -8.89 -5.69 -3.43
C LYS A 13 -9.39 -5.33 -4.82
N PHE A 14 -10.68 -5.49 -5.05
CA PHE A 14 -11.33 -4.96 -6.23
C PHE A 14 -11.57 -3.46 -6.09
N HIS A 15 -10.94 -2.65 -6.95
CA HIS A 15 -11.03 -1.19 -6.90
C HIS A 15 -10.88 -0.56 -8.29
N ARG A 16 -11.75 0.40 -8.61
CA ARG A 16 -11.83 1.06 -9.93
C ARG A 16 -11.86 0.05 -11.09
N ARG A 17 -12.77 -0.93 -11.00
CA ARG A 17 -13.04 -1.96 -12.02
C ARG A 17 -11.87 -2.92 -12.30
N ARG A 18 -10.89 -3.01 -11.40
CA ARG A 18 -9.74 -3.91 -11.51
C ARG A 18 -9.40 -4.53 -10.17
N TRP A 19 -8.81 -5.71 -10.20
CA TRP A 19 -8.20 -6.34 -9.03
C TRP A 19 -6.83 -5.72 -8.79
N ARG A 20 -6.48 -5.45 -7.54
CA ARG A 20 -5.24 -4.73 -7.20
C ARG A 20 -4.60 -5.35 -5.99
N ILE A 21 -3.27 -5.35 -5.99
CA ILE A 21 -2.48 -5.57 -4.78
C ILE A 21 -2.31 -4.19 -4.14
N MET A 22 -2.86 -4.04 -2.95
CA MET A 22 -2.96 -2.79 -2.20
C MET A 22 -2.12 -2.86 -0.93
N VAL A 23 -1.63 -1.71 -0.49
CA VAL A 23 -0.98 -1.49 0.80
C VAL A 23 -1.59 -0.23 1.40
N GLY A 24 -2.57 -0.44 2.29
CA GLY A 24 -3.45 0.62 2.77
C GLY A 24 -4.15 1.35 1.60
N ARG A 25 -3.76 2.60 1.35
CA ARG A 25 -4.30 3.45 0.27
C ARG A 25 -3.54 3.30 -1.06
N SER A 26 -2.33 2.79 -1.03
CA SER A 26 -1.46 2.70 -2.21
C SER A 26 -1.74 1.43 -3.02
N SER A 27 -1.65 1.55 -4.35
CA SER A 27 -1.83 0.44 -5.28
C SER A 27 -0.48 0.03 -5.87
N LEU A 28 -0.02 -1.19 -5.61
CA LEU A 28 1.26 -1.69 -6.11
C LEU A 28 1.15 -2.31 -7.51
N ALA A 29 0.04 -2.98 -7.80
CA ALA A 29 -0.23 -3.59 -9.11
C ALA A 29 -1.72 -3.67 -9.40
N SER A 30 -2.08 -3.87 -10.68
CA SER A 30 -3.47 -3.96 -11.12
C SER A 30 -3.65 -5.03 -12.20
N PHE A 31 -4.71 -5.82 -12.06
CA PHE A 31 -5.02 -7.01 -12.83
C PHE A 31 -6.48 -7.01 -13.28
N ARG A 32 -6.77 -7.79 -14.34
CA ARG A 32 -8.14 -7.95 -14.85
C ARG A 32 -8.93 -9.00 -14.08
N SER A 33 -8.28 -10.06 -13.61
CA SER A 33 -8.90 -11.10 -12.81
C SER A 33 -8.32 -11.13 -11.38
N GLU A 34 -9.09 -11.69 -10.46
CA GLU A 34 -8.65 -11.93 -9.08
C GLU A 34 -7.52 -12.95 -9.04
N GLN A 35 -7.65 -14.02 -9.83
CA GLN A 35 -6.67 -15.09 -9.90
C GLN A 35 -5.30 -14.57 -10.36
N ASP A 36 -5.25 -13.68 -11.35
CA ASP A 36 -3.98 -13.07 -11.79
C ASP A 36 -3.31 -12.28 -10.66
N ALA A 37 -4.10 -11.59 -9.82
CA ALA A 37 -3.57 -10.85 -8.68
C ALA A 37 -3.03 -11.79 -7.60
N ILE A 38 -3.73 -12.90 -7.33
CA ILE A 38 -3.30 -13.95 -6.39
C ILE A 38 -2.01 -14.60 -6.88
N ASP A 39 -1.97 -15.00 -8.16
CA ASP A 39 -0.81 -15.65 -8.76
C ASP A 39 0.40 -14.72 -8.78
N ALA A 40 0.19 -13.45 -9.12
CA ALA A 40 1.25 -12.44 -9.08
C ALA A 40 1.79 -12.25 -7.66
N LEU A 41 0.90 -12.12 -6.66
CA LEU A 41 1.28 -11.96 -5.26
C LEU A 41 2.06 -13.18 -4.75
N ASN A 42 1.61 -14.39 -5.06
CA ASN A 42 2.28 -15.62 -4.66
C ASN A 42 3.65 -15.78 -5.33
N LYS A 43 3.75 -15.48 -6.63
CA LYS A 43 5.00 -15.64 -7.40
C LYS A 43 6.05 -14.59 -7.05
N ARG A 44 5.63 -13.38 -6.64
CA ARG A 44 6.53 -12.22 -6.43
C ARG A 44 6.30 -11.55 -5.08
N ARG A 45 6.01 -12.34 -4.04
CA ARG A 45 5.66 -11.80 -2.72
C ARG A 45 6.71 -10.83 -2.18
N SER A 46 7.98 -11.22 -2.20
CA SER A 46 9.10 -10.41 -1.73
C SER A 46 9.24 -9.08 -2.46
N PHE A 47 8.93 -9.02 -3.76
CA PHE A 47 8.92 -7.79 -4.52
C PHE A 47 7.84 -6.83 -3.99
N TYR A 48 6.62 -7.33 -3.75
CA TYR A 48 5.54 -6.50 -3.22
C TYR A 48 5.80 -6.07 -1.78
N GLU A 49 6.36 -6.94 -0.94
CA GLU A 49 6.74 -6.61 0.44
C GLU A 49 7.81 -5.52 0.50
N TYR A 50 8.83 -5.60 -0.37
CA TYR A 50 9.84 -4.54 -0.49
C TYR A 50 9.20 -3.18 -0.82
N TRP A 51 8.31 -3.13 -1.82
CA TRP A 51 7.66 -1.89 -2.21
C TRP A 51 6.59 -1.40 -1.24
N ALA A 52 5.98 -2.31 -0.46
CA ALA A 52 5.04 -1.96 0.59
C ALA A 52 5.66 -1.07 1.68
N GLY A 53 6.97 -1.22 1.91
CA GLY A 53 7.74 -0.39 2.84
C GLY A 53 8.34 0.89 2.23
N SER A 54 8.06 1.20 0.96
CA SER A 54 8.68 2.35 0.29
C SER A 54 8.18 3.69 0.85
N ALA A 55 9.02 4.72 0.77
CA ALA A 55 8.71 6.06 1.31
C ALA A 55 7.43 6.67 0.73
N GLY A 56 7.13 6.42 -0.56
CA GLY A 56 5.90 6.89 -1.18
C GLY A 56 4.66 6.23 -0.58
N VAL A 57 4.70 4.91 -0.36
CA VAL A 57 3.61 4.17 0.28
C VAL A 57 3.42 4.64 1.73
N GLN A 58 4.52 4.84 2.47
CA GLN A 58 4.44 5.35 3.83
C GLN A 58 3.84 6.77 3.88
N ALA A 59 4.26 7.67 3.00
CA ALA A 59 3.73 9.03 2.93
C ALA A 59 2.23 9.06 2.60
N GLU A 60 1.77 8.27 1.63
CA GLU A 60 0.34 8.19 1.26
C GLU A 60 -0.55 7.61 2.37
N ASN A 61 0.01 6.71 3.19
CA ASN A 61 -0.69 6.06 4.29
C ASN A 61 -0.58 6.81 5.62
N THR A 62 0.32 7.79 5.73
CA THR A 62 0.46 8.60 6.94
C THR A 62 -0.49 9.80 6.87
N GLU A 63 -1.23 10.04 7.95
CA GLU A 63 -2.11 11.21 8.05
C GLU A 63 -1.28 12.50 8.11
N PRO A 64 -1.66 13.56 7.37
CA PRO A 64 -0.96 14.83 7.44
C PRO A 64 -1.11 15.43 8.84
N VAL A 65 -0.01 16.00 9.36
CA VAL A 65 0.02 16.68 10.65
C VAL A 65 0.18 18.18 10.42
N ILE A 66 -0.72 18.98 11.00
CA ILE A 66 -0.62 20.44 10.99
C ILE A 66 0.28 20.86 12.14
N VAL A 67 1.32 21.66 11.85
CA VAL A 67 2.23 22.21 12.86
C VAL A 67 2.04 23.72 12.90
N HIS A 68 1.61 24.24 14.06
CA HIS A 68 1.51 25.68 14.30
C HIS A 68 2.86 26.21 14.77
N VAL A 69 3.45 27.13 14.01
CA VAL A 69 4.72 27.78 14.34
C VAL A 69 4.43 29.13 15.01
N THR A 70 4.84 29.28 16.26
CA THR A 70 4.86 30.56 16.99
C THR A 70 6.20 31.26 16.79
N TYR A 71 6.17 32.51 16.32
CA TYR A 71 7.32 33.41 16.26
C TYR A 71 7.36 34.31 17.50
#